data_AF-A0A1S2PNN0-F1
#
_entry.id   AF-A0A1S2PNN0-F1
#
_cell.length_a   1.000
_cell.length_b   1.000
_cell.length_c   1.000
_cell.angle_alpha   90.00
_cell.angle_beta   90.00
_cell.angle_gamma   90.00
#
_symmetry.space_group_name_H-M   'P 1'
#
loop_
_entity.id
_entity.type
_entity.pdbx_description
1 polymer ?
#
loop_
_entity_poly.entity_id
_entity_poly.type
_entity_poly.pdbx_seq_one_letter_code
_entity_poly.pdbx_strand_id
1 'polypeptide(L)'
;MRQAGRRCQLCGRTGEETGHGHLVVDHDFRVGDWAVRGVLCSTCNGKIEYADPSDPACAAYLGNPWYRRMFATRGLDVELAEPPLGTTVRVGRRMWRRVTDGWSAQDRYRGSSTLTWAQIYRRFGPHDITLMSQARDGTASSDA
;
A
#
# COMPACT_ATOMS: atom_id res chain seq x y z
N MET A 1 -16.61 3.94 0.84
CA MET A 1 -17.53 4.65 1.78
C MET A 1 -18.88 3.99 2.02
N ARG A 2 -19.50 3.24 1.08
CA ARG A 2 -20.81 2.58 1.34
C ARG A 2 -20.75 1.51 2.46
N GLN A 3 -19.59 0.90 2.69
CA GLN A 3 -19.44 -0.24 3.61
C GLN A 3 -19.45 0.13 5.10
N ALA A 4 -19.15 1.38 5.47
CA ALA A 4 -19.12 1.83 6.88
C ALA A 4 -20.37 2.61 7.30
N GLY A 5 -21.42 2.65 6.47
CA GLY A 5 -22.68 3.35 6.81
C GLY A 5 -22.52 4.84 7.12
N ARG A 6 -21.46 5.50 6.62
CA ARG A 6 -21.08 6.88 6.96
C ARG A 6 -20.87 7.13 8.46
N ARG A 7 -20.39 6.11 9.19
CA ARG A 7 -20.10 6.17 10.63
C ARG A 7 -18.65 5.75 10.91
N CYS A 8 -18.10 6.29 12.00
CA CYS A 8 -16.83 5.85 12.56
C CYS A 8 -16.94 4.37 12.96
N GLN A 9 -16.04 3.53 12.47
CA GLN A 9 -16.09 2.10 12.73
C GLN A 9 -15.66 1.71 14.16
N LEU A 10 -15.20 2.66 14.97
CA LEU A 10 -14.88 2.45 16.39
C LEU A 10 -15.97 3.00 17.32
N CYS A 11 -16.27 4.30 17.24
CA CYS A 11 -17.24 4.92 18.16
C CYS A 11 -18.67 5.05 17.60
N GLY A 12 -18.93 4.60 16.36
CA GLY A 12 -20.26 4.59 15.76
C GLY A 12 -20.82 5.96 15.34
N ARG A 13 -20.17 7.06 15.71
CA ARG A 13 -20.63 8.42 15.36
C ARG A 13 -20.53 8.72 13.87
N THR A 14 -21.47 9.49 13.33
CA THR A 14 -21.35 10.07 11.99
C THR A 14 -20.26 11.15 11.96
N GLY A 15 -19.91 11.66 10.78
CA GLY A 15 -18.97 12.78 10.68
C GLY A 15 -19.51 14.03 11.40
N GLU A 16 -20.80 14.30 11.22
CA GLU A 16 -21.50 15.46 11.79
C GLU A 16 -21.56 15.42 13.33
N GLU A 17 -21.62 14.23 13.93
CA GLU A 17 -21.64 14.02 15.39
C GLU A 17 -20.24 14.19 16.06
N THR A 18 -19.20 14.48 15.27
CA THR A 18 -17.82 14.59 15.76
C THR A 18 -17.34 16.03 15.80
N GLY A 19 -16.39 16.35 16.69
CA GLY A 19 -15.90 17.73 16.86
C GLY A 19 -15.26 18.36 15.61
N HIS A 20 -14.92 17.56 14.58
CA HIS A 20 -14.35 18.04 13.32
C HIS A 20 -15.32 17.95 12.14
N GLY A 21 -16.54 17.45 12.34
CA GLY A 21 -17.58 17.41 11.31
C GLY A 21 -17.32 16.45 10.14
N HIS A 22 -16.31 15.58 10.20
CA HIS A 22 -15.99 14.66 9.11
C HIS A 22 -15.34 13.35 9.61
N LEU A 23 -15.38 12.34 8.74
CA LEU A 23 -14.65 11.08 8.91
C LEU A 23 -13.40 11.08 8.03
N VAL A 24 -12.39 10.33 8.44
CA VAL A 24 -11.11 10.18 7.76
C VAL A 24 -10.88 8.72 7.37
N VAL A 25 -10.11 8.51 6.30
CA VAL A 25 -9.65 7.18 5.89
C VAL A 25 -8.41 6.84 6.71
N ASP A 26 -8.50 5.72 7.43
CA ASP A 26 -7.43 5.23 8.28
C ASP A 26 -6.58 4.20 7.54
N HIS A 27 -5.26 4.31 7.69
CA HIS A 27 -4.26 3.47 7.04
C HIS A 27 -3.39 2.77 8.09
N ASP A 28 -2.96 1.55 7.78
CA ASP A 28 -1.94 0.86 8.55
C ASP A 28 -0.55 1.37 8.13
N PHE A 29 -0.04 2.40 8.80
CA PHE A 29 1.22 3.05 8.45
C PHE A 29 2.45 2.14 8.55
N ARG A 30 2.33 1.00 9.26
CA ARG A 30 3.38 -0.03 9.33
C ARG A 30 3.46 -0.84 8.03
N VAL A 31 2.37 -0.94 7.29
CA VAL A 31 2.29 -1.63 6.01
C VAL A 31 2.48 -0.66 4.85
N GLY A 32 1.75 0.46 4.86
CA GLY A 32 1.91 1.51 3.86
C GLY A 32 0.71 2.43 3.72
N ASP A 33 0.91 3.51 2.96
CA ASP A 33 -0.10 4.54 2.73
C ASP A 33 -1.30 4.00 1.93
N TRP A 34 -1.15 2.85 1.29
CA TRP A 34 -2.21 2.14 0.56
C TRP A 34 -3.02 1.18 1.45
N ALA A 35 -2.54 0.86 2.65
CA ALA A 35 -3.09 -0.20 3.50
C ALA A 35 -4.29 0.30 4.31
N VAL A 36 -5.38 0.65 3.63
CA VAL A 36 -6.61 1.16 4.25
C VAL A 36 -7.22 0.13 5.21
N ARG A 37 -7.34 0.49 6.49
CA ARG A 37 -8.05 -0.31 7.51
C ARG A 37 -9.55 -0.07 7.44
N GLY A 38 -9.95 1.19 7.35
CA GLY A 38 -11.34 1.60 7.43
C GLY A 38 -11.56 3.11 7.47
N VAL A 39 -12.69 3.52 8.04
CA VAL A 39 -13.11 4.90 8.20
C VAL A 39 -13.37 5.20 9.68
N LEU A 40 -12.72 6.24 10.20
CA LEU A 40 -12.79 6.67 11.60
C LEU A 40 -13.11 8.16 11.69
N CYS A 41 -13.53 8.63 12.87
CA CYS A 41 -13.46 10.07 13.16
C CYS A 41 -12.01 10.46 13.51
N SER A 42 -11.66 11.73 13.39
CA SER A 42 -10.29 12.21 13.66
C SER A 42 -9.79 11.87 15.06
N THR A 43 -10.66 11.92 16.08
CA THR A 43 -10.31 11.56 17.46
C THR A 43 -9.95 10.09 17.61
N CYS A 44 -10.75 9.18 17.03
CA CYS A 44 -10.45 7.75 17.05
C CYS A 44 -9.21 7.45 16.22
N ASN A 45 -9.07 8.07 15.05
CA ASN A 45 -7.92 7.92 14.17
C ASN A 45 -6.61 8.34 14.84
N GLY A 46 -6.60 9.46 15.58
CA GLY A 46 -5.39 9.92 16.28
C GLY A 46 -4.99 9.06 17.49
N LYS A 47 -5.88 8.19 17.98
CA LYS A 47 -5.62 7.33 19.14
C LYS A 47 -5.40 5.86 18.79
N ILE A 48 -5.71 5.45 17.57
CA ILE A 48 -5.73 4.02 17.20
C ILE A 48 -4.38 3.32 17.35
N GLU A 49 -3.26 4.05 17.20
CA GLU A 49 -1.92 3.49 17.42
C GLU A 49 -1.61 3.17 18.88
N TYR A 50 -2.33 3.81 19.81
CA TYR A 50 -2.22 3.62 21.25
C TYR A 50 -3.42 2.87 21.83
N ALA A 51 -4.33 2.40 20.98
CA ALA A 51 -5.55 1.75 21.44
C ALA A 51 -5.21 0.40 22.08
N ASP A 52 -5.92 0.08 23.15
CA ASP A 52 -5.79 -1.19 23.84
C ASP A 52 -6.34 -2.32 22.93
N PRO A 53 -5.53 -3.30 22.52
CA PRO A 53 -6.02 -4.41 21.73
C PRO A 53 -6.97 -5.34 22.51
N SER A 54 -7.09 -5.17 23.83
CA SER A 54 -8.10 -5.87 24.64
C SER A 54 -9.50 -5.25 24.54
N ASP A 55 -9.62 -3.99 24.07
CA ASP A 55 -10.92 -3.39 23.76
C ASP A 55 -11.57 -4.14 22.59
N PRO A 56 -12.76 -4.76 22.77
CA PRO A 56 -13.42 -5.53 21.72
C PRO A 56 -13.67 -4.73 20.43
N ALA A 57 -13.98 -3.43 20.53
CA ALA A 57 -14.20 -2.59 19.36
C ALA A 57 -12.90 -2.37 18.59
N CYS A 58 -11.80 -2.15 19.30
CA CYS A 58 -10.47 -2.03 18.72
C CYS A 58 -10.00 -3.34 18.08
N ALA A 59 -10.13 -4.45 18.81
CA ALA A 59 -9.79 -5.78 18.33
C ALA A 59 -10.56 -6.15 17.05
N ALA A 60 -11.87 -5.91 17.02
CA ALA A 60 -12.70 -6.16 15.85
C ALA A 60 -12.29 -5.30 14.66
N TYR A 61 -11.97 -4.03 14.89
CA TYR A 61 -11.54 -3.10 13.85
C TYR A 61 -10.16 -3.47 13.26
N LEU A 62 -9.19 -3.80 14.12
CA LEU A 62 -7.83 -4.13 13.72
C LEU A 62 -7.68 -5.55 13.17
N GLY A 63 -8.52 -6.49 13.61
CA GLY A 63 -8.39 -7.90 13.27
C GLY A 63 -8.72 -8.26 11.83
N ASN A 64 -9.53 -7.45 11.13
CA ASN A 64 -9.94 -7.73 9.75
C ASN A 64 -9.99 -6.45 8.88
N PRO A 65 -8.83 -5.83 8.62
CA PRO A 65 -8.76 -4.54 7.94
C PRO A 65 -9.22 -4.67 6.48
N TRP A 66 -9.75 -3.57 5.94
CA TRP A 66 -10.31 -3.55 4.58
C TRP A 66 -9.31 -3.99 3.50
N TYR A 67 -8.06 -3.54 3.54
CA TYR A 67 -7.07 -3.90 2.52
C TYR A 67 -6.83 -5.41 2.42
N ARG A 68 -6.78 -6.14 3.55
CA ARG A 68 -6.61 -7.59 3.57
C ARG A 68 -7.80 -8.30 2.93
N ARG A 69 -9.02 -7.88 3.27
CA ARG A 69 -10.25 -8.42 2.64
C ARG A 69 -10.26 -8.19 1.13
N MET A 70 -9.89 -6.99 0.70
CA MET A 70 -9.86 -6.63 -0.71
C MET A 70 -8.80 -7.43 -1.50
N PHE A 71 -7.65 -7.69 -0.89
CA PHE A 71 -6.60 -8.48 -1.54
C PHE A 71 -6.99 -9.95 -1.62
N ALA A 72 -7.57 -10.51 -0.55
CA ALA A 72 -8.08 -11.87 -0.55
C ALA A 72 -9.13 -12.10 -1.66
N THR A 73 -10.03 -11.15 -1.90
CA THR A 73 -11.03 -11.27 -2.99
C THR A 73 -10.44 -11.14 -4.39
N ARG A 74 -9.22 -10.61 -4.52
CA ARG A 74 -8.50 -10.47 -5.79
C ARG A 74 -7.41 -11.52 -5.98
N GLY A 75 -7.22 -12.43 -5.02
CA GLY A 75 -6.13 -13.40 -5.04
C GLY A 75 -4.75 -12.75 -5.04
N LEU A 76 -4.62 -11.58 -4.40
CA LEU A 76 -3.35 -10.86 -4.29
C LEU A 76 -2.72 -11.12 -2.93
N ASP A 77 -1.40 -11.32 -2.92
CA ASP A 77 -0.63 -11.38 -1.69
C ASP A 77 -0.36 -9.98 -1.14
N VAL A 78 -0.44 -9.87 0.19
CA VAL A 78 -0.19 -8.63 0.96
C VAL A 78 1.32 -8.37 1.10
N GLU A 79 2.17 -9.30 0.69
CA GLU A 79 3.62 -9.17 0.74
C GLU A 79 4.19 -9.41 -0.66
N LEU A 80 4.83 -8.38 -1.22
CA LEU A 80 5.60 -8.50 -2.44
C LEU A 80 7.09 -8.40 -2.07
N ALA A 81 7.78 -9.53 -2.15
CA ALA A 81 9.22 -9.59 -1.92
C ALA A 81 9.96 -8.65 -2.88
N GLU A 82 11.09 -8.11 -2.42
CA GLU A 82 11.93 -7.25 -3.25
C GLU A 82 12.48 -8.05 -4.46
N PRO A 83 12.22 -7.60 -5.70
CA PRO A 83 12.73 -8.29 -6.88
C PRO A 83 14.26 -8.27 -7.03
N PRO A 84 14.86 -9.26 -7.72
CA PRO A 84 16.30 -9.35 -7.92
C PRO A 84 16.88 -8.19 -8.74
N LEU A 85 18.21 -8.01 -8.64
CA LEU A 85 18.95 -7.01 -9.41
C LEU A 85 18.63 -7.07 -10.91
N GLY A 86 18.54 -5.90 -11.54
CA GLY A 86 18.21 -5.77 -12.97
C GLY A 86 16.72 -5.81 -13.29
N THR A 87 15.85 -6.26 -12.38
CA THR A 87 14.40 -6.28 -12.57
C THR A 87 13.85 -4.88 -12.85
N THR A 88 12.91 -4.77 -13.78
CA THR A 88 12.15 -3.54 -14.00
C THR A 88 10.73 -3.70 -13.49
N VAL A 89 10.25 -2.71 -12.76
CA VAL A 89 8.87 -2.64 -12.30
C VAL A 89 8.22 -1.37 -12.84
N ARG A 90 6.93 -1.47 -13.18
CA ARG A 90 6.11 -0.31 -13.46
C ARG A 90 5.28 0.00 -12.22
N VAL A 91 5.35 1.26 -11.79
CA VAL A 91 4.64 1.76 -10.62
C VAL A 91 3.87 3.02 -11.02
N GLY A 92 2.55 2.91 -11.07
CA GLY A 92 1.70 3.90 -11.73
C GLY A 92 2.12 4.12 -13.19
N ARG A 93 2.61 5.33 -13.50
CA ARG A 93 3.08 5.73 -14.84
C ARG A 93 4.61 5.66 -15.01
N ARG A 94 5.37 5.35 -13.95
CA ARG A 94 6.83 5.34 -13.98
C ARG A 94 7.39 3.93 -14.04
N MET A 95 8.56 3.80 -14.66
CA MET A 95 9.33 2.56 -14.66
C MET A 95 10.55 2.72 -13.77
N TRP A 96 10.81 1.71 -12.95
CA TRP A 96 11.93 1.68 -12.02
C TRP A 96 12.74 0.41 -12.27
N ARG A 97 14.06 0.54 -12.33
CA ARG A 97 14.97 -0.60 -12.43
C ARG A 97 15.67 -0.83 -11.10
N ARG A 98 15.71 -2.09 -10.68
CA ARG A 98 16.53 -2.52 -9.55
C ARG A 98 18.00 -2.42 -9.92
N VAL A 99 18.74 -1.61 -9.18
CA VAL A 99 20.20 -1.44 -9.23
C VAL A 99 20.80 -1.82 -7.87
N THR A 100 22.12 -1.83 -7.75
CA THR A 100 22.83 -2.23 -6.51
C THR A 100 22.37 -1.45 -5.29
N ASP A 101 22.17 -0.14 -5.44
CA ASP A 101 21.91 0.75 -4.31
C ASP A 101 20.41 1.06 -4.12
N GLY A 102 19.53 0.34 -4.83
CA GLY A 102 18.09 0.51 -4.72
C GLY A 102 17.37 0.49 -6.06
N TRP A 103 16.43 1.41 -6.25
CA TRP A 103 15.58 1.51 -7.43
C TRP A 103 15.79 2.85 -8.11
N SER A 104 16.19 2.80 -9.38
CA SER A 104 16.44 3.97 -10.21
C SER A 104 15.31 4.16 -11.22
N ALA A 105 14.79 5.37 -11.32
CA ALA A 105 13.75 5.71 -12.29
C ALA A 105 14.32 5.69 -13.72
N GLN A 106 13.61 5.07 -14.67
CA GLN A 106 14.04 4.99 -16.07
C GLN A 106 13.64 6.22 -16.89
N ASP A 107 12.66 6.99 -16.44
CA ASP A 107 12.31 8.28 -17.04
C ASP A 107 13.38 9.32 -16.68
N ARG A 108 14.23 9.65 -17.66
CA ARG A 108 15.37 10.56 -17.57
C ARG A 108 14.99 11.92 -16.98
N TYR A 109 15.11 12.08 -15.67
CA TYR A 109 15.28 13.39 -15.04
C TYR A 109 16.61 13.39 -14.29
N ARG A 110 17.51 14.33 -14.64
CA ARG A 110 18.78 14.50 -13.92
C ARG A 110 18.46 14.74 -12.44
N GLY A 111 18.95 13.86 -11.57
CA GLY A 111 18.77 13.97 -10.12
C GLY A 111 17.65 13.14 -9.51
N SER A 112 17.07 12.15 -10.23
CA SER A 112 16.13 11.22 -9.59
C SER A 112 16.84 10.43 -8.49
N SER A 113 16.42 10.63 -7.24
CA SER A 113 16.93 9.88 -6.09
C SER A 113 16.65 8.38 -6.24
N THR A 114 17.61 7.56 -5.82
CA THR A 114 17.41 6.12 -5.68
C THR A 114 16.45 5.88 -4.51
N LEU A 115 15.43 5.06 -4.72
CA LEU A 115 14.51 4.63 -3.66
C LEU A 115 14.84 3.22 -3.18
N THR A 116 14.60 2.93 -1.91
CA THR A 116 14.58 1.55 -1.42
C THR A 116 13.28 0.86 -1.85
N TRP A 117 13.27 -0.46 -1.86
CA TRP A 117 12.00 -1.19 -2.09
C TRP A 117 10.95 -0.86 -1.05
N ALA A 118 11.34 -0.74 0.23
CA ALA A 118 10.42 -0.35 1.28
C ALA A 118 9.72 0.99 0.98
N GLN A 119 10.43 1.97 0.40
CA GLN A 119 9.83 3.26 0.01
C GLN A 119 8.84 3.12 -1.16
N ILE A 120 9.19 2.34 -2.19
CA ILE A 120 8.27 2.05 -3.31
C ILE A 120 7.04 1.30 -2.79
N TYR A 121 7.27 0.23 -2.04
CA TYR A 121 6.24 -0.64 -1.51
C TYR A 121 5.29 0.11 -0.58
N ARG A 122 5.81 0.89 0.37
CA ARG A 122 5.01 1.67 1.32
C ARG A 122 4.09 2.68 0.61
N ARG A 123 4.54 3.26 -0.49
CA ARG A 123 3.82 4.30 -1.21
C ARG A 123 2.74 3.76 -2.16
N PHE A 124 3.01 2.65 -2.83
CA PHE A 124 2.15 2.17 -3.92
C PHE A 124 1.47 0.83 -3.61
N GLY A 125 2.10 -0.02 -2.82
CA GLY A 125 1.58 -1.35 -2.52
C GLY A 125 1.58 -2.28 -3.73
N PRO A 126 1.26 -3.56 -3.52
CA PRO A 126 1.45 -4.58 -4.53
C PRO A 126 0.45 -4.49 -5.69
N HIS A 127 -0.73 -3.91 -5.46
CA HIS A 127 -1.77 -3.75 -6.48
C HIS A 127 -1.38 -2.72 -7.57
N ASP A 128 -0.48 -1.79 -7.27
CA ASP A 128 0.00 -0.77 -8.22
C ASP A 128 1.42 -1.06 -8.76
N ILE A 129 2.02 -2.18 -8.37
CA ILE A 129 3.35 -2.62 -8.82
C ILE A 129 3.19 -3.76 -9.82
N THR A 130 3.67 -3.55 -11.05
CA THR A 130 3.72 -4.58 -12.09
C THR A 130 5.17 -4.96 -12.38
N LEU A 131 5.51 -6.24 -12.21
CA LEU A 131 6.80 -6.77 -12.69
C LEU A 131 6.79 -6.79 -14.21
N MET A 132 7.80 -6.19 -14.83
CA MET A 132 7.96 -6.26 -16.27
C MET A 132 8.75 -7.52 -16.60
N SER A 133 8.14 -8.40 -17.38
CA SER A 133 8.81 -9.58 -17.92
C SER A 133 10.09 -9.13 -18.61
N GLN A 134 11.23 -9.70 -18.23
CA GLN A 134 12.46 -9.52 -18.98
C GLN A 134 12.17 -9.98 -20.42
N ALA A 135 12.37 -9.09 -21.40
CA ALA A 135 12.41 -9.54 -22.78
C ALA A 135 13.43 -10.68 -22.82
N ARG A 136 13.01 -11.85 -23.32
CA ARG A 136 13.96 -12.93 -23.60
C ARG A 136 14.94 -12.34 -24.60
N ASP A 137 16.17 -12.08 -24.17
CA ASP A 137 17.25 -11.76 -25.10
C ASP A 137 17.30 -12.91 -26.10
N GLY A 138 17.04 -12.56 -27.35
CA GLY A 138 17.01 -13.51 -28.45
C GLY A 138 18.33 -14.25 -28.49
N THR A 139 18.26 -15.58 -28.40
CA THR A 139 19.32 -16.47 -28.83
C THR A 139 19.75 -16.07 -30.24
N ALA A 140 20.87 -15.36 -30.35
CA ALA A 140 21.62 -15.26 -31.58
C ALA A 140 22.19 -16.65 -31.86
N SER A 141 21.43 -17.44 -32.62
CA SER A 141 21.98 -18.55 -33.38
C SER A 141 22.75 -17.94 -34.54
N SER A 142 24.05 -18.17 -34.56
CA SER A 142 24.87 -18.05 -35.76
C SER A 142 25.90 -19.17 -35.71
N ASP A 143 25.44 -20.37 -36.06
CA ASP A 143 26.29 -21.35 -36.72
C ASP A 143 26.29 -20.99 -38.22
N ALA A 144 27.45 -20.61 -38.73
CA ALA A 144 27.82 -20.64 -40.13
C ALA A 144 29.34 -20.82 -40.21
#